data_AF-A0A838KRD2-F1
#
_entry.id   AF-A0A838KRD2-F1
#
_cell.length_a   1.000
_cell.length_b   1.000
_cell.length_c   1.000
_cell.angle_alpha   90.00
_cell.angle_beta   90.00
_cell.angle_gamma   90.00
#
_symmetry.space_group_name_H-M   'P 1'
#
loop_
_entity.id
_entity.type
_entity.pdbx_description
1 polymer ?
#
loop_
_entity_poly.entity_id
_entity_poly.type
_entity_poly.pdbx_seq_one_letter_code
_entity_poly.pdbx_strand_id
1 'polypeptide(L)' 'MPEYDPLSDLYDLEYIHDYDLPFWLSLADSETGPVIEWGAGTGRLAAPLAAAGHDVTAVELSRD' A
#
# COMPACT_ATOMS: atom_id res chain seq x y z
N MET A 1 -12.07 15.91 -12.17
CA MET A 1 -10.84 15.15 -11.89
C MET A 1 -10.78 14.07 -12.96
N PRO A 2 -9.68 13.93 -13.72
CA PRO A 2 -9.62 12.86 -14.71
C PRO A 2 -9.76 11.53 -13.98
N GLU A 3 -10.58 10.65 -14.55
CA GLU A 3 -10.80 9.27 -14.12
C GLU A 3 -9.44 8.57 -14.00
N TYR A 4 -9.02 8.22 -12.77
CA TYR A 4 -7.81 7.43 -12.51
C TYR A 4 -7.97 5.97 -12.97
N ASP A 5 -9.21 5.59 -13.28
CA ASP A 5 -9.71 4.24 -13.48
C ASP A 5 -9.10 3.49 -14.68
N PRO A 6 -8.96 4.06 -15.89
CA PRO A 6 -8.59 3.27 -17.07
C PRO A 6 -7.11 2.85 -17.14
N LEU A 7 -6.26 3.36 -16.26
CA LEU A 7 -4.81 3.12 -16.26
C LEU A 7 -4.32 2.37 -15.03
N SER A 8 -5.14 2.20 -13.99
CA SER A 8 -4.75 1.53 -12.74
C SER A 8 -4.23 0.10 -13.01
N ASP A 9 -4.99 -0.68 -13.77
CA ASP A 9 -4.64 -2.05 -14.16
C ASP A 9 -3.31 -2.14 -14.94
N LEU A 10 -3.01 -1.13 -15.76
CA LEU A 10 -1.78 -1.09 -16.54
C LEU A 10 -0.57 -0.71 -15.67
N TYR A 11 -0.76 0.16 -14.68
CA TYR A 11 0.26 0.51 -13.68
C TYR A 11 0.63 -0.69 -12.80
N ASP A 12 -0.36 -1.45 -12.31
CA ASP A 12 -0.14 -2.63 -11.47
C ASP A 12 0.57 -3.76 -12.22
N LEU A 13 0.32 -3.89 -13.53
CA LEU A 13 0.93 -4.93 -14.38
C LEU A 13 2.37 -4.61 -14.79
N GLU A 14 2.69 -3.34 -15.07
CA GLU A 14 4.02 -2.94 -15.57
C GLU A 14 5.05 -2.80 -14.43
N TYR A 15 4.60 -2.66 -13.19
CA TYR A 15 5.45 -2.32 -12.05
C TYR A 15 5.14 -3.12 -10.79
N ILE A 16 5.47 -4.43 -10.81
CA ILE A 16 5.61 -5.22 -9.59
C ILE A 16 6.85 -4.72 -8.83
N HIS A 17 6.64 -3.68 -8.05
CA HIS A 17 7.66 -3.11 -7.19
C HIS A 17 7.57 -3.82 -5.84
N ASP A 18 8.60 -4.49 -5.38
CA ASP A 18 8.70 -4.97 -3.99
C ASP A 18 10.03 -4.54 -3.35
N TYR A 19 10.87 -3.82 -4.10
CA TYR A 19 12.22 -3.43 -3.69
C TYR A 19 12.27 -2.51 -2.47
N ASP A 20 11.23 -1.70 -2.23
CA ASP A 20 11.14 -0.80 -1.07
C ASP A 20 10.40 -1.45 0.11
N LEU A 21 9.80 -2.63 -0.08
CA LEU A 21 9.01 -3.29 0.96
C LEU A 21 9.83 -3.60 2.22
N PRO A 22 11.10 -4.05 2.12
CA PRO A 22 11.94 -4.24 3.30
C PRO A 22 12.15 -2.94 4.10
N PHE A 23 12.22 -1.79 3.43
CA PHE A 23 12.35 -0.50 4.11
C PHE A 23 11.10 -0.18 4.93
N TRP A 24 9.91 -0.32 4.33
CA TRP A 24 8.65 -0.02 5.01
C TRP A 24 8.36 -0.97 6.18
N LEU A 25 8.66 -2.25 6.02
CA LEU A 25 8.56 -3.24 7.12
C LEU A 25 9.51 -2.87 8.27
N SER A 26 10.77 -2.56 7.97
CA SER A 26 11.74 -2.18 9.00
C SER A 26 11.33 -0.89 9.72
N LEU A 27 10.70 0.06 9.02
CA LEU A 27 10.21 1.29 9.62
C LEU A 27 9.04 1.00 10.57
N ALA A 28 8.05 0.22 10.11
CA ALA A 28 6.91 -0.16 10.94
C ALA A 28 7.33 -0.96 12.18
N ASP A 29 8.28 -1.88 12.05
CA ASP A 29 8.83 -2.66 13.17
C ASP A 29 9.55 -1.79 14.22
N SER A 30 10.06 -0.62 13.82
CA SER A 30 10.78 0.29 14.70
C SER A 30 9.87 1.26 15.47
N GLU A 31 8.61 1.36 15.09
CA GLU A 31 7.64 2.29 15.67
C GLU A 31 6.62 1.58 16.56
N THR A 32 5.99 2.32 17.48
CA THR A 32 4.90 1.80 18.32
C THR A 32 3.59 2.48 17.97
N GLY A 33 2.64 1.73 17.41
CA GLY A 33 1.28 2.23 17.14
C GLY A 33 0.70 1.72 15.82
N PRO A 34 -0.56 2.07 15.53
CA PRO A 34 -1.20 1.71 14.27
C PRO A 34 -0.63 2.52 13.10
N VAL A 35 -0.67 1.93 11.91
CA VAL A 35 -0.22 2.52 10.64
C VAL A 35 -1.42 2.95 9.80
N ILE A 36 -1.30 4.11 9.15
CA ILE A 36 -2.26 4.54 8.13
C ILE A 36 -1.56 4.76 6.79
N GLU A 37 -2.04 4.08 5.74
CA GLU A 37 -1.61 4.27 4.36
C GLU A 37 -2.65 5.09 3.60
N TRP A 38 -2.23 6.22 3.02
CA TRP A 38 -3.08 7.08 2.19
C TRP A 38 -2.78 6.86 0.72
N GLY A 39 -3.83 6.71 -0.09
CA GLY A 39 -3.66 6.37 -1.50
C GLY A 39 -3.16 4.93 -1.66
N ALA A 40 -3.74 4.01 -0.88
CA ALA A 40 -3.25 2.65 -0.76
C ALA A 40 -3.39 1.81 -2.04
N GLY A 41 -4.16 2.27 -3.04
CA GLY A 41 -4.45 1.52 -4.26
C GLY A 41 -4.95 0.11 -3.92
N THR A 42 -4.33 -0.89 -4.56
CA THR A 42 -4.62 -2.31 -4.35
C THR A 42 -3.97 -2.91 -3.09
N GLY A 43 -3.34 -2.09 -2.24
CA GLY A 43 -2.81 -2.51 -0.93
C GLY A 43 -1.41 -3.10 -0.98
N ARG A 44 -0.57 -2.68 -1.92
CA ARG A 44 0.82 -3.15 -2.10
C ARG A 44 1.64 -3.11 -0.81
N LEU A 45 1.48 -2.09 0.03
CA LEU A 45 2.18 -1.97 1.32
C LEU A 45 1.30 -2.42 2.49
N ALA A 46 0.03 -1.99 2.52
CA ALA A 46 -0.90 -2.34 3.58
C ALA A 46 -1.03 -3.85 3.79
N ALA A 47 -1.13 -4.65 2.72
CA ALA A 47 -1.32 -6.09 2.84
C ALA A 47 -0.09 -6.80 3.47
N PRO A 48 1.15 -6.57 3.00
CA PRO A 48 2.33 -7.10 3.69
C PRO A 48 2.51 -6.61 5.13
N LEU A 49 2.24 -5.32 5.41
CA LEU A 49 2.35 -4.77 6.76
C LEU A 49 1.35 -5.45 7.72
N ALA A 50 0.10 -5.62 7.27
CA ALA A 50 -0.91 -6.36 8.03
C ALA A 50 -0.54 -7.84 8.22
N ALA A 51 0.03 -8.48 7.19
CA ALA A 51 0.52 -9.86 7.27
C ALA A 51 1.70 -10.02 8.24
N ALA A 52 2.49 -8.97 8.44
CA ALA A 52 3.56 -8.91 9.45
C ALA A 52 3.05 -8.65 10.88
N GLY A 53 1.74 -8.41 11.06
CA GLY A 53 1.10 -8.24 12.37
C GLY A 53 0.90 -6.79 12.82
N HIS A 54 1.15 -5.82 11.95
CA HIS A 54 0.86 -4.41 12.23
C HIS A 54 -0.65 -4.13 12.14
N ASP A 55 -1.14 -3.21 12.99
CA ASP A 55 -2.51 -2.69 12.90
C ASP A 55 -2.55 -1.61 11.81
N VAL A 56 -3.11 -1.94 10.64
CA VAL A 56 -3.04 -1.09 9.44
C VAL A 56 -4.43 -0.65 9.00
N THR A 57 -4.58 0.66 8.80
CA THR A 57 -5.72 1.25 8.09
C THR A 57 -5.28 1.71 6.70
N ALA A 58 -5.83 1.10 5.66
CA ALA A 58 -5.61 1.51 4.27
C ALA A 58 -6.76 2.43 3.81
N VAL A 59 -6.41 3.59 3.25
CA VAL A 59 -7.38 4.55 2.71
C VAL A 59 -7.10 4.75 1.22
N GLU A 60 -8.10 4.46 0.41
CA GLU A 60 -8.08 4.71 -1.03
C GLU A 60 -9.36 5.44 -1.44
N LEU A 61 -9.23 6.38 -2.38
CA LEU A 61 -10.35 7.13 -2.95
C LEU A 61 -11.01 6.35 -4.09
N SER A 62 -10.21 5.60 -4.86
CA SER A 62 -10.72 4.65 -5.85
C SER A 62 -11.55 3.54 -5.17
N ARG A 63 -12.62 3.12 -5.83
CA ARG A 63 -13.42 1.95 -5.42
C ARG A 63 -13.09 0.70 -6.23
N ASP A 64 -12.39 0.90 -7.33
CA ASP A 64 -11.90 -0.11 -8.26
C ASP A 64 -10.45 -0.43 -7.92
#